data_AF-A0A0F9CWS5-F1
#
_entry.id   AF-A0A0F9CWS5-F1
#
_cell.length_a   1.000
_cell.length_b   1.000
_cell.length_c   1.000
_cell.angle_alpha   90.00
_cell.angle_beta   90.00
_cell.angle_gamma   90.00
#
_symmetry.space_group_name_H-M   'P 1'
#
loop_
_entity.id
_entity.type
_entity.pdbx_description
1 polymer ?
#
loop_
_entity_poly.entity_id
_entity_poly.type
_entity_poly.pdbx_seq_one_letter_code
_entity_poly.pdbx_strand_id
1 'polypeptide(L)'
;NLFGDNTRTLTVGICSFRYLGSYLWIKQENKMKKYLLLTCLFLVGCQPLQQTARDSIAVAKGVIETAQDKYLVRCQDSPTDAPCEIIKDAVAAQNLVVDALNLYCAGISSWVDGAPCFPSKDMEPRLKEALLNLNTIISNVRELLK
;
A
#
# COMPACT_ATOMS: atom_id res chain seq x y z
N ASN A 1 26.52 29.83 37.13
CA ASN A 1 27.22 30.19 35.87
C ASN A 1 27.11 29.03 34.91
N LEU A 2 26.53 29.34 33.74
CA LEU A 2 26.24 28.50 32.57
C LEU A 2 24.98 27.61 32.63
N PHE A 3 23.86 28.27 32.30
CA PHE A 3 22.69 27.85 31.51
C PHE A 3 22.82 26.50 30.75
N GLY A 4 21.80 25.65 30.63
CA GLY A 4 20.38 25.87 30.87
C GLY A 4 19.51 24.61 30.83
N ASP A 5 18.28 24.85 31.27
CA ASP A 5 17.14 24.01 31.63
C ASP A 5 16.56 23.06 30.55
N ASN A 6 16.17 21.86 31.02
CA ASN A 6 14.79 21.34 31.06
C ASN A 6 13.95 21.31 29.76
N THR A 7 13.59 20.12 29.26
CA THR A 7 12.18 19.63 29.20
C THR A 7 12.03 18.29 28.45
N ARG A 8 11.27 17.38 29.07
CA ARG A 8 10.61 16.23 28.41
C ARG A 8 9.39 16.74 27.64
N THR A 9 9.31 16.50 26.34
CA THR A 9 8.07 16.59 25.54
C THR A 9 8.31 15.87 24.21
N LEU A 10 7.81 14.63 24.06
CA LEU A 10 6.55 14.30 23.38
C LEU A 10 6.57 14.57 21.87
N THR A 11 6.54 13.46 21.11
CA THR A 11 5.69 13.29 19.92
C THR A 11 5.88 14.31 18.79
N VAL A 12 6.77 13.98 17.85
CA VAL A 12 6.68 14.48 16.46
C VAL A 12 6.21 13.34 15.56
N GLY A 13 5.03 12.83 15.87
CA GLY A 13 4.14 12.20 14.90
C GLY A 13 3.02 13.20 14.65
N ILE A 14 3.23 14.15 13.75
CA ILE A 14 2.23 15.15 13.41
C ILE A 14 1.18 14.47 12.52
N CYS A 15 0.19 13.87 13.16
CA CYS A 15 -1.14 13.63 12.59
C CYS A 15 -2.17 13.88 13.70
N SER A 16 -2.15 15.11 14.22
CA SER A 16 -3.11 15.61 15.20
C SER A 16 -3.92 16.73 14.56
N PHE A 17 -5.04 16.39 13.92
CA PHE A 17 -6.17 17.32 13.83
C PHE A 17 -7.41 16.62 14.36
N ARG A 18 -7.54 16.68 15.69
CA ARG A 18 -8.81 16.55 16.39
C ARG A 18 -9.74 17.67 15.88
N TYR A 19 -10.71 17.33 15.04
CA TYR A 19 -11.81 18.22 14.71
C TYR A 19 -12.84 18.16 15.85
N LEU A 20 -12.68 19.05 16.83
CA LEU A 20 -13.80 19.51 17.67
C LEU A 20 -14.47 20.69 16.95
N GLY A 21 -15.79 20.76 17.06
CA GLY A 21 -16.65 21.56 16.20
C GLY A 21 -16.43 23.07 16.24
N SER A 22 -16.91 23.73 15.19
CA SER A 22 -17.95 24.76 15.25
C SER A 22 -18.23 25.26 13.84
N TYR A 23 -19.50 25.20 13.45
CA TYR A 23 -20.03 25.85 12.26
C TYR A 23 -19.80 27.37 12.38
N LEU A 24 -18.89 27.91 11.57
CA LEU A 24 -18.83 29.35 11.30
C LEU A 24 -18.99 29.56 9.79
N TRP A 25 -20.18 30.02 9.43
CA TRP A 25 -20.53 30.52 8.11
C TRP A 25 -19.66 31.72 7.76
N ILE A 26 -18.72 31.57 6.82
CA ILE A 26 -18.01 32.70 6.21
C ILE A 26 -18.51 32.89 4.78
N LYS A 27 -19.17 34.03 4.63
CA LYS A 27 -19.66 34.67 3.41
C LYS A 27 -18.54 34.79 2.38
N GLN A 28 -18.69 34.10 1.25
CA GLN A 28 -17.79 34.15 0.10
C GLN A 28 -18.04 35.43 -0.71
N GLU A 29 -17.11 36.39 -0.66
CA GLU A 29 -17.02 37.46 -1.67
C GLU A 29 -15.80 37.24 -2.56
N ASN A 30 -16.12 37.04 -3.84
CA ASN A 30 -15.24 36.74 -4.96
C ASN A 30 -14.23 37.85 -5.23
N LYS A 31 -12.95 37.69 -4.85
CA LYS A 31 -11.79 38.21 -5.61
C LYS A 31 -10.55 37.35 -5.38
N MET A 32 -9.82 37.10 -6.47
CA MET A 32 -8.45 36.50 -6.57
C MET A 32 -8.35 35.00 -6.91
N LYS A 33 -8.70 34.70 -8.17
CA LYS A 33 -8.50 33.45 -8.94
C LYS A 33 -7.03 33.02 -9.22
N LYS A 34 -6.07 33.15 -8.29
CA LYS A 34 -4.67 32.72 -8.57
C LYS A 34 -3.94 31.92 -7.50
N TYR A 35 -4.54 31.67 -6.34
CA TYR A 35 -3.87 30.89 -5.26
C TYR A 35 -4.52 29.54 -4.95
N LEU A 36 -5.54 29.14 -5.72
CA LEU A 36 -6.32 27.91 -5.44
C LEU A 36 -5.68 26.61 -5.99
N LEU A 37 -4.65 26.70 -6.82
CA LEU A 37 -4.02 25.52 -7.44
C LEU A 37 -2.84 24.95 -6.62
N LEU A 38 -2.33 25.70 -5.63
CA LEU A 38 -1.13 25.31 -4.88
C LEU A 38 -1.43 24.51 -3.60
N THR A 39 -2.67 24.50 -3.13
CA THR A 39 -3.07 23.79 -1.90
C THR A 39 -3.63 22.38 -2.13
N CYS A 40 -3.97 21.99 -3.36
CA CYS A 40 -4.43 20.62 -3.66
C CYS A 40 -3.30 19.60 -3.82
N LEU A 41 -2.04 20.03 -4.03
CA LEU A 41 -0.93 19.09 -4.26
C LEU A 41 -0.39 18.43 -2.96
N PHE A 42 -0.78 18.93 -1.79
CA PHE A 42 -0.35 18.40 -0.49
C PHE A 42 -1.30 17.35 0.11
N LEU A 43 -2.36 16.97 -0.60
CA LEU A 43 -3.33 15.96 -0.18
C LEU A 43 -3.07 14.57 -0.75
N VAL A 44 -1.94 14.34 -1.42
CA VAL A 44 -1.42 12.97 -1.63
C VAL A 44 -0.84 12.50 -0.29
N GLY A 45 -1.73 12.31 0.70
CA GLY A 45 -1.39 11.72 1.97
C GLY A 45 -0.69 10.40 1.68
N CYS A 46 0.57 10.30 2.07
CA CYS A 46 1.36 9.09 1.94
C CYS A 46 0.59 7.99 2.67
N GLN A 47 -0.06 7.10 1.91
CA GLN A 47 -0.74 5.95 2.52
C GLN A 47 0.34 5.14 3.25
N PRO A 48 0.05 4.62 4.45
CA PRO A 48 1.01 3.78 5.13
C PRO A 48 1.35 2.59 4.22
N LEU A 49 2.64 2.26 4.09
CA LEU A 49 3.13 1.23 3.16
C LEU A 49 2.38 -0.11 3.31
N GLN A 50 1.99 -0.45 4.55
CA GLN A 50 1.13 -1.59 4.85
C GLN A 50 -0.20 -1.55 4.08
N GLN A 51 -0.88 -0.40 4.04
CA GLN A 51 -2.15 -0.26 3.35
C GLN A 51 -1.97 -0.39 1.85
N THR A 52 -0.96 0.27 1.28
CA THR A 52 -0.61 0.11 -0.13
C THR A 52 -0.32 -1.35 -0.47
N ALA A 53 0.36 -2.08 0.41
CA ALA A 53 0.63 -3.50 0.20
C ALA A 53 -0.66 -4.34 0.20
N ARG A 54 -1.56 -4.10 1.16
CA ARG A 54 -2.86 -4.77 1.24
C ARG A 54 -3.74 -4.52 0.02
N ASP A 55 -3.83 -3.26 -0.38
CA ASP A 55 -4.61 -2.86 -1.56
C ASP A 55 -4.03 -3.52 -2.82
N SER A 56 -2.70 -3.57 -2.94
CA SER A 56 -2.01 -4.23 -4.06
C SER A 56 -2.26 -5.75 -4.06
N ILE A 57 -2.21 -6.41 -2.90
CA ILE A 57 -2.52 -7.84 -2.75
C ILE A 57 -3.98 -8.12 -3.16
N ALA A 58 -4.92 -7.29 -2.72
CA ALA A 58 -6.34 -7.46 -3.03
C ALA A 58 -6.62 -7.29 -4.53
N VAL A 59 -6.04 -6.26 -5.16
CA VAL A 59 -6.15 -6.04 -6.60
C VAL A 59 -5.51 -7.19 -7.38
N ALA A 60 -4.32 -7.63 -6.96
CA ALA A 60 -3.64 -8.77 -7.57
C ALA A 60 -4.49 -10.04 -7.49
N LYS A 61 -5.12 -10.30 -6.34
CA LYS A 61 -5.98 -11.46 -6.10
C LYS A 61 -7.10 -11.53 -7.12
N GLY A 62 -7.87 -10.45 -7.28
CA GLY A 62 -9.00 -10.43 -8.22
C GLY A 62 -8.57 -10.67 -9.67
N VAL A 63 -7.42 -10.10 -10.08
CA VAL A 63 -6.87 -10.32 -11.43
C VAL A 63 -6.40 -11.76 -11.63
N ILE A 64 -5.70 -12.32 -10.64
CA ILE A 64 -5.20 -13.70 -10.69
C ILE A 64 -6.37 -14.69 -10.71
N GLU A 65 -7.37 -14.53 -9.86
CA GLU A 65 -8.56 -15.39 -9.82
C GLU A 65 -9.30 -15.36 -11.16
N THR A 66 -9.49 -14.16 -11.74
CA THR A 66 -10.10 -14.03 -13.07
C THR A 66 -9.30 -14.78 -14.15
N ALA A 67 -7.96 -14.72 -14.09
CA ALA A 67 -7.10 -15.43 -15.03
C ALA A 67 -7.11 -16.95 -14.79
N GLN A 68 -7.12 -17.39 -13.54
CA GLN A 68 -7.27 -18.80 -13.19
C GLN A 68 -8.58 -19.35 -13.73
N ASP A 69 -9.70 -18.65 -13.56
CA ASP A 69 -11.01 -19.08 -14.08
C ASP A 69 -11.01 -19.16 -15.62
N LYS A 70 -10.44 -18.16 -16.30
CA LYS A 70 -10.38 -18.11 -17.78
C LYS A 70 -9.51 -19.22 -18.37
N TYR A 71 -8.39 -19.55 -17.72
CA TYR A 71 -7.40 -20.49 -18.23
C TYR A 71 -7.43 -21.86 -17.52
N LEU A 72 -8.37 -22.11 -16.62
CA LEU A 72 -8.42 -23.31 -15.76
C LEU A 72 -8.25 -24.60 -16.55
N VAL A 73 -9.11 -24.81 -17.56
CA VAL A 73 -9.12 -26.04 -18.38
C VAL A 73 -7.78 -26.20 -19.10
N ARG A 74 -7.28 -25.13 -19.71
CA ARG A 74 -5.99 -25.14 -20.43
C ARG A 74 -4.82 -25.47 -19.51
N CYS A 75 -4.80 -24.92 -18.30
CA CYS A 75 -3.72 -25.15 -17.35
C CYS A 75 -3.79 -26.51 -16.66
N GLN A 76 -4.96 -27.17 -16.67
CA GLN A 76 -5.07 -28.57 -16.26
C GLN A 76 -4.50 -29.51 -17.32
N ASP A 77 -4.77 -29.23 -18.61
CA ASP A 77 -4.28 -30.05 -19.72
C ASP A 77 -2.78 -29.83 -20.01
N SER A 78 -2.34 -28.57 -19.99
CA SER A 78 -0.98 -28.14 -20.32
C SER A 78 -0.44 -27.10 -19.33
N PRO A 79 0.07 -27.52 -18.16
CA PRO A 79 0.49 -26.61 -17.09
C PRO A 79 1.74 -25.78 -17.43
N THR A 80 2.51 -26.18 -18.44
CA THR A 80 3.72 -25.49 -18.92
C THR A 80 3.42 -24.47 -20.02
N ASP A 81 2.15 -24.28 -20.39
CA ASP A 81 1.79 -23.24 -21.34
C ASP A 81 2.09 -21.86 -20.77
N ALA A 82 2.61 -20.96 -21.61
CA ALA A 82 2.97 -19.59 -21.22
C ALA A 82 1.94 -18.86 -20.33
N PRO A 83 0.61 -18.85 -20.62
CA PRO A 83 -0.37 -18.23 -19.72
C PRO A 83 -0.42 -18.86 -18.34
N CYS A 84 -0.22 -20.17 -18.22
CA CYS A 84 -0.23 -20.90 -16.96
C CYS A 84 1.01 -20.61 -16.12
N GLU A 85 2.18 -20.50 -16.77
CA GLU A 85 3.41 -20.07 -16.11
C GLU A 85 3.28 -18.64 -15.57
N ILE A 86 2.74 -17.71 -16.38
CA ILE A 86 2.51 -16.32 -15.95
C ILE A 86 1.54 -16.25 -14.75
N ILE A 87 0.45 -17.03 -14.76
CA ILE A 87 -0.49 -17.09 -13.63
C ILE A 87 0.18 -17.66 -12.38
N LYS A 88 0.99 -18.73 -12.52
CA LYS A 88 1.75 -19.33 -11.42
C LYS A 88 2.74 -18.33 -10.81
N ASP A 89 3.47 -17.61 -11.65
CA ASP A 89 4.42 -16.59 -11.21
C ASP A 89 3.71 -15.42 -10.52
N ALA A 90 2.50 -15.08 -10.96
CA ALA A 90 1.66 -14.06 -10.30
C ALA A 90 1.23 -14.49 -8.90
N VAL A 91 0.82 -15.75 -8.71
CA VAL A 91 0.50 -16.30 -7.38
C VAL A 91 1.74 -16.28 -6.48
N ALA A 92 2.90 -16.70 -7.01
CA ALA A 92 4.15 -16.69 -6.26
C ALA A 92 4.54 -15.27 -5.83
N ALA A 93 4.42 -14.29 -6.73
CA ALA A 93 4.68 -12.89 -6.41
C ALA A 93 3.72 -12.32 -5.36
N GLN A 94 2.44 -12.67 -5.43
CA GLN A 94 1.45 -12.26 -4.43
C GLN A 94 1.83 -12.79 -3.04
N ASN A 95 2.16 -14.08 -2.94
CA ASN A 95 2.59 -14.70 -1.68
C ASN A 95 3.86 -14.03 -1.13
N LEU A 96 4.81 -13.69 -2.00
CA LEU A 96 6.03 -12.99 -1.60
C LEU A 96 5.73 -11.59 -1.01
N VAL A 97 4.75 -10.85 -1.54
CA VAL A 97 4.30 -9.59 -0.93
C VAL A 97 3.63 -9.84 0.42
N VAL A 98 2.81 -10.87 0.55
CA VAL A 98 2.20 -11.26 1.84
C VAL A 98 3.27 -11.55 2.88
N ASP A 99 4.29 -12.35 2.54
CA ASP A 99 5.39 -12.68 3.44
C ASP A 99 6.22 -11.45 3.81
N ALA A 100 6.56 -10.61 2.83
CA ALA A 100 7.28 -9.38 3.08
C ALA A 100 6.47 -8.41 3.97
N LEU A 101 5.14 -8.37 3.79
CA LEU A 101 4.24 -7.58 4.61
C LEU A 101 4.16 -8.13 6.04
N ASN A 102 4.09 -9.45 6.18
CA ASN A 102 4.11 -10.14 7.47
C ASN A 102 5.40 -9.78 8.22
N LEU A 103 6.56 -9.86 7.56
CA LEU A 103 7.86 -9.50 8.14
C LEU A 103 7.97 -8.00 8.45
N TYR A 104 7.41 -7.15 7.59
CA TYR A 104 7.36 -5.71 7.82
C TYR A 104 6.51 -5.37 9.04
N CYS A 105 5.37 -6.05 9.26
CA CYS A 105 4.44 -5.77 10.36
C CYS A 105 4.68 -6.57 11.64
N ALA A 106 5.48 -7.64 11.56
CA ALA A 106 5.83 -8.54 12.65
C ALA A 106 6.64 -7.88 13.77
N GLY A 107 7.55 -6.98 13.42
CA GLY A 107 8.62 -6.59 14.30
C GLY A 107 9.45 -7.82 14.72
N ILE A 108 9.29 -8.27 15.97
CA ILE A 108 10.04 -9.37 16.59
C ILE A 108 9.27 -10.72 16.60
N SER A 109 8.01 -10.74 16.15
CA SER A 109 7.10 -11.90 16.25
C SER A 109 6.19 -12.02 15.04
N SER A 110 5.64 -13.19 14.73
CA SER A 110 4.71 -13.35 13.60
C SER A 110 3.51 -12.40 13.67
N TRP A 111 3.21 -11.70 12.57
CA TRP A 111 2.04 -10.84 12.45
C TRP A 111 0.82 -11.61 11.94
N VAL A 112 -0.37 -11.21 12.40
CA VAL A 112 -1.65 -11.78 11.99
C VAL A 112 -2.47 -10.70 11.30
N ASP A 113 -3.17 -11.09 10.24
CA ASP A 113 -4.05 -10.18 9.52
C ASP A 113 -5.11 -9.56 10.47
N GLY A 114 -5.26 -8.23 10.43
CA GLY A 114 -6.15 -7.47 11.32
C GLY A 114 -5.51 -7.02 12.65
N ALA A 115 -4.33 -7.54 13.01
CA ALA A 115 -3.59 -7.07 14.18
C ALA A 115 -2.86 -5.74 13.88
N PRO A 116 -2.54 -4.94 14.92
CA PRO A 116 -1.68 -3.77 14.77
C PRO A 116 -0.36 -4.13 14.07
N CYS A 117 0.02 -3.35 13.07
CA CYS A 117 1.29 -3.52 12.35
C CYS A 117 2.39 -2.76 13.10
N PHE A 118 3.49 -3.45 13.40
CA PHE A 118 4.70 -2.86 13.97
C PHE A 118 5.77 -2.77 12.87
N PRO A 119 5.91 -1.61 12.19
CA PRO A 119 6.74 -1.50 11.00
C PRO A 119 8.23 -1.68 11.31
N SER A 120 8.85 -2.64 10.62
CA SER A 120 10.29 -2.86 10.63
C SER A 120 10.96 -2.09 9.49
N LYS A 121 11.82 -1.13 9.82
CA LYS A 121 12.57 -0.34 8.82
C LYS A 121 13.51 -1.20 7.97
N ASP A 122 14.05 -2.27 8.55
CA ASP A 122 14.96 -3.18 7.85
C ASP A 122 14.24 -4.01 6.77
N MET A 123 12.94 -4.23 6.94
CA MET A 123 12.09 -4.98 5.99
C MET A 123 11.37 -4.08 4.98
N GLU A 124 11.35 -2.76 5.21
CA GLU A 124 10.77 -1.79 4.28
C GLU A 124 11.27 -1.92 2.82
N PRO A 125 12.59 -2.02 2.54
CA PRO A 125 13.06 -2.17 1.17
C PRO A 125 12.59 -3.48 0.53
N ARG A 126 12.56 -4.58 1.29
CA ARG A 126 12.08 -5.88 0.81
C ARG A 126 10.59 -5.84 0.44
N LEU A 127 9.77 -5.17 1.25
CA LEU A 127 8.36 -4.98 0.93
C LEU A 127 8.16 -4.11 -0.33
N LYS A 128 8.95 -3.06 -0.49
CA LYS A 128 8.90 -2.21 -1.69
C LYS A 128 9.31 -2.97 -2.96
N GLU A 129 10.37 -3.77 -2.89
CA GLU A 129 10.82 -4.61 -3.99
C GLU A 129 9.77 -5.66 -4.37
N ALA A 130 9.20 -6.35 -3.36
CA ALA A 130 8.12 -7.31 -3.55
C ALA A 130 6.91 -6.66 -4.26
N LEU A 131 6.53 -5.45 -3.84
CA LEU A 131 5.43 -4.71 -4.47
C LEU A 131 5.72 -4.32 -5.91
N LEU A 132 6.96 -3.92 -6.21
CA LEU A 132 7.36 -3.61 -7.58
C LEU A 132 7.22 -4.86 -8.47
N ASN A 133 7.75 -6.00 -8.02
CA ASN A 133 7.68 -7.27 -8.74
C ASN A 133 6.24 -7.71 -8.96
N LEU A 134 5.39 -7.61 -7.93
CA LEU A 134 3.97 -7.94 -8.05
C LEU A 134 3.27 -7.06 -9.10
N ASN A 135 3.52 -5.76 -9.09
CA ASN A 135 2.91 -4.83 -10.03
C ASN A 135 3.31 -5.15 -11.49
N THR A 136 4.57 -5.50 -11.73
CA THR A 136 5.05 -5.93 -13.05
C THR A 136 4.40 -7.23 -13.51
N ILE A 137 4.26 -8.22 -12.64
CA ILE A 137 3.65 -9.50 -13.04
C ILE A 137 2.14 -9.34 -13.25
N ILE A 138 1.46 -8.54 -12.44
CA ILE A 138 0.03 -8.26 -12.60
C ILE A 138 -0.27 -7.51 -13.90
N SER A 139 0.62 -6.63 -14.39
CA SER A 139 0.42 -6.06 -15.73
C SER A 139 0.45 -7.13 -16.82
N ASN A 140 1.34 -8.11 -16.72
CA ASN A 140 1.41 -9.21 -17.70
C ASN A 140 0.14 -10.06 -17.66
N VAL A 141 -0.38 -10.38 -16.46
CA VAL A 141 -1.66 -11.12 -16.33
C VAL A 141 -2.83 -10.32 -16.93
N ARG A 142 -2.87 -9.00 -16.72
CA ARG A 142 -3.90 -8.15 -17.34
C ARG A 142 -3.80 -8.14 -18.87
N GLU A 143 -2.60 -8.20 -19.43
CA GLU A 143 -2.42 -8.30 -20.88
C GLU A 143 -2.92 -9.64 -21.43
N LEU A 144 -2.76 -10.74 -20.70
CA LEU A 144 -3.36 -12.03 -21.07
C LEU A 144 -4.89 -12.00 -21.07
N LEU A 145 -5.49 -11.15 -20.24
CA LEU A 145 -6.94 -11.07 -20.09
C LEU A 145 -7.64 -10.22 -21.16
N LYS A 146 -6.91 -9.32 -21.83
CA LYS A 146 -7.42 -8.49 -22.95
C LYS A 146 -7.74 -9.34 -24.18
#